data_AF-A0A0L8GW57-F1
#
_entry.id   AF-A0A0L8GW57-F1
#
_cell.length_a   1.000
_cell.length_b   1.000
_cell.length_c   1.000
_cell.angle_alpha   90.00
_cell.angle_beta   90.00
_cell.angle_gamma   90.00
#
_symmetry.space_group_name_H-M   'P 1'
#
loop_
_entity.id
_entity.type
_entity.pdbx_description
1 polymer ?
#
loop_
_entity_poly.entity_id
_entity_poly.type
_entity_poly.pdbx_seq_one_letter_code
_entity_poly.pdbx_strand_id
1 'polypeptide(L)'
;GPDFVLLCILPVDRNQSVMVSIQQTLVEAFCRDNDINLVKVDSTDKLAALVRYDDPNDNEDYRDYCCVLVQAPTSCTEKCEFRKLNQSIVDYYNSVFVDWDSEPIIELPG
;
A
#
# COMPACT_ATOMS: atom_id res chain seq x y z
N GLY A 1 -8.86 -1.98 15.14
CA GLY A 1 -8.93 -3.27 14.43
C GLY A 1 -8.62 -3.04 12.96
N PRO A 2 -8.37 -4.10 12.17
CA PRO A 2 -8.24 -4.02 10.71
C PRO A 2 -9.48 -3.43 10.01
N ASP A 3 -10.61 -3.35 10.71
CA ASP A 3 -11.91 -2.83 10.23
C ASP A 3 -11.88 -1.41 9.63
N PHE A 4 -10.83 -0.65 9.95
CA PHE A 4 -10.66 0.72 9.45
C PHE A 4 -9.57 0.82 8.38
N VAL A 5 -8.85 -0.25 8.07
CA VAL A 5 -7.87 -0.24 6.99
C VAL A 5 -8.59 -0.51 5.68
N LEU A 6 -8.42 0.37 4.70
CA LEU A 6 -9.10 0.26 3.41
C LEU A 6 -8.17 -0.19 2.28
N LEU A 7 -6.88 0.13 2.41
CA LEU A 7 -5.86 -0.12 1.40
C LEU A 7 -4.52 -0.37 2.09
N CYS A 8 -3.80 -1.38 1.62
CA CYS A 8 -2.41 -1.66 1.95
C CYS A 8 -1.55 -1.49 0.70
N ILE A 9 -0.43 -0.79 0.83
CA ILE A 9 0.54 -0.59 -0.25
C ILE A 9 1.85 -1.25 0.18
N LEU A 10 2.32 -2.22 -0.61
CA LEU A 10 3.56 -2.96 -0.37
C LEU A 10 4.56 -2.76 -1.51
N PRO A 11 5.73 -2.16 -1.26
CA PRO A 11 6.80 -2.12 -2.25
C PRO A 11 7.44 -3.49 -2.44
N VAL A 12 7.73 -3.85 -3.69
CA VAL A 12 8.43 -5.08 -4.07
C VAL A 12 9.85 -4.72 -4.48
N ASP A 13 10.70 -4.44 -3.49
CA ASP A 13 12.13 -4.23 -3.74
C ASP A 13 12.87 -5.57 -3.70
N ARG A 14 13.67 -5.84 -4.74
CA ARG A 14 14.49 -7.06 -4.84
C ARG A 14 15.77 -6.99 -4.01
N ASN A 15 16.18 -5.80 -3.58
CA ASN A 15 17.43 -5.59 -2.84
C ASN A 15 17.24 -5.48 -1.32
N GLN A 16 16.01 -5.62 -0.83
CA GLN A 16 15.72 -5.54 0.60
C GLN A 16 16.19 -6.78 1.38
N SER A 17 16.32 -6.64 2.70
CA SER A 17 16.71 -7.75 3.57
C SER A 17 15.65 -8.86 3.63
N VAL A 18 16.09 -10.10 3.85
CA VAL A 18 15.19 -11.26 4.01
C VAL A 18 14.17 -11.04 5.12
N MET A 19 14.56 -10.37 6.21
CA MET A 19 13.65 -10.02 7.30
C MET A 19 12.49 -9.17 6.81
N VAL A 20 12.77 -8.14 6.00
CA VAL A 20 11.75 -7.26 5.42
C VAL A 20 10.85 -8.06 4.47
N SER A 21 11.42 -8.92 3.62
CA SER A 21 10.61 -9.79 2.74
C SER A 21 9.68 -10.72 3.52
N ILE A 22 10.14 -11.28 4.65
CA ILE A 22 9.29 -12.09 5.53
C ILE A 22 8.17 -11.23 6.13
N GLN A 23 8.49 -10.04 6.63
CA GLN A 23 7.50 -9.12 7.19
C GLN A 23 6.43 -8.73 6.16
N GLN A 24 6.84 -8.42 4.94
CA GLN A 24 5.91 -8.11 3.85
C GLN A 24 5.02 -9.29 3.50
N THR A 25 5.57 -10.50 3.46
CA THR A 25 4.79 -11.73 3.24
C THR A 25 3.72 -11.93 4.32
N LEU A 26 4.07 -11.68 5.59
CA LEU A 26 3.12 -11.76 6.71
C LEU A 26 2.02 -10.69 6.61
N VAL A 27 2.40 -9.45 6.26
CA VAL A 27 1.44 -8.36 6.05
C VAL A 27 0.52 -8.66 4.88
N GLU A 28 1.04 -9.21 3.79
CA GLU A 28 0.26 -9.60 2.63
C GLU A 28 -0.76 -10.68 2.97
N ALA A 29 -0.33 -11.73 3.67
CA ALA A 29 -1.23 -12.76 4.18
C ALA A 29 -2.32 -12.15 5.09
N PHE A 30 -1.93 -11.27 6.01
CA PHE A 30 -2.88 -10.57 6.87
C PHE A 30 -3.90 -9.75 6.07
N CYS A 31 -3.48 -9.01 5.04
CA CYS A 31 -4.40 -8.21 4.23
C CYS A 31 -5.37 -9.10 3.44
N ARG A 32 -4.87 -10.22 2.90
CA ARG A 32 -5.69 -11.21 2.19
C ARG A 32 -6.73 -11.87 3.12
N ASP A 33 -6.33 -12.24 4.33
CA ASP A 33 -7.21 -12.87 5.33
C ASP A 33 -8.29 -11.93 5.88
N ASN A 34 -8.07 -10.61 5.80
CA ASN A 34 -8.98 -9.58 6.32
C ASN A 34 -9.70 -8.79 5.22
N ASP A 35 -9.69 -9.26 3.97
CA ASP A 35 -10.29 -8.58 2.81
C ASP A 35 -9.83 -7.11 2.64
N ILE A 36 -8.58 -6.82 3.00
CA ILE A 36 -7.97 -5.51 2.82
C ILE A 36 -7.39 -5.47 1.40
N ASN A 37 -7.80 -4.46 0.61
CA ASN A 37 -7.25 -4.26 -0.73
C ASN A 37 -5.74 -4.07 -0.63
N LEU A 38 -4.99 -4.85 -1.40
CA LEU A 38 -3.53 -4.83 -1.38
C LEU A 38 -3.01 -4.44 -2.76
N VAL A 39 -2.11 -3.46 -2.76
CA VAL A 39 -1.46 -2.92 -3.96
C VAL A 39 0.04 -3.13 -3.84
N LYS A 40 0.65 -3.73 -4.86
CA LYS A 40 2.11 -3.84 -4.94
C LYS A 40 2.68 -2.70 -5.78
N VAL A 41 3.81 -2.13 -5.35
CA VAL A 41 4.51 -1.04 -6.05
C VAL A 41 5.98 -1.37 -6.29
N ASP A 42 6.60 -0.70 -7.27
CA ASP A 42 7.94 -1.03 -7.76
C ASP A 42 9.09 -0.61 -6.83
N SER A 43 8.91 0.42 -6.00
CA SER A 43 10.01 1.01 -5.24
C SER A 43 9.59 1.55 -3.88
N THR A 44 10.34 1.16 -2.86
CA THR A 44 10.26 1.72 -1.50
C THR A 44 10.60 3.21 -1.49
N ASP A 45 11.62 3.63 -2.23
CA ASP A 45 12.08 5.03 -2.26
C ASP A 45 11.06 5.95 -2.93
N LYS A 46 10.46 5.52 -4.04
CA LYS A 46 9.39 6.29 -4.70
C LYS A 46 8.16 6.39 -3.81
N LEU A 47 7.80 5.30 -3.14
CA LEU A 47 6.70 5.30 -2.16
C LEU A 47 7.01 6.25 -0.99
N ALA A 48 8.24 6.23 -0.49
CA ALA A 48 8.71 7.13 0.55
C ALA A 48 8.55 8.59 0.11
N ALA A 49 8.98 8.94 -1.10
CA ALA A 49 8.85 10.29 -1.64
C ALA A 49 7.39 10.77 -1.76
N LEU A 50 6.45 9.86 -2.08
CA LEU A 50 5.03 10.19 -2.18
C LEU A 50 4.33 10.38 -0.83
N VAL A 51 4.77 9.62 0.18
CA VAL A 51 4.15 9.62 1.52
C VAL A 51 4.87 10.53 2.50
N ARG A 52 6.09 10.97 2.17
CA ARG A 52 6.89 11.86 2.99
C ARG A 52 6.10 13.12 3.31
N TYR A 53 5.83 13.25 4.60
CA TYR A 53 5.33 14.50 5.18
C TYR A 53 6.55 15.35 5.54
N ASP A 54 6.59 16.58 5.03
CA ASP A 54 7.59 17.58 5.41
C ASP A 54 7.30 18.06 6.85
N ASP A 55 7.65 17.25 7.83
CA ASP A 55 7.74 17.69 9.22
C ASP A 55 9.13 18.32 9.43
N PRO A 56 9.21 19.63 9.71
CA PRO A 56 10.49 20.32 9.92
C PRO A 56 11.26 19.85 11.17
N ASN A 57 10.68 19.01 12.03
CA ASN A 57 11.33 18.45 13.22
C ASN A 57 11.69 16.96 13.10
N ASP A 58 11.39 16.30 11.98
CA ASP A 58 11.61 14.86 11.83
C ASP A 58 13.01 14.58 11.29
N ASN A 59 13.77 13.76 12.01
CA ASN A 59 15.13 13.40 11.63
C ASN A 59 15.06 12.43 10.44
N GLU A 60 15.48 12.89 9.25
CA GLU A 60 15.29 12.22 7.95
C GLU A 60 15.83 10.78 7.84
N ASP A 61 16.71 10.34 8.75
CA ASP A 61 17.59 9.19 8.53
C ASP A 61 16.96 7.78 8.66
N TYR A 62 15.69 7.64 9.08
CA TYR A 62 15.16 6.33 9.50
C TYR A 62 13.71 5.99 9.07
N ARG A 63 13.16 6.62 8.03
CA ARG A 63 11.81 6.23 7.55
C ARG A 63 11.89 5.13 6.50
N ASP A 64 11.89 3.88 6.98
CA ASP A 64 11.71 2.69 6.15
C ASP A 64 10.21 2.50 5.84
N TYR A 65 9.76 2.97 4.67
CA TYR A 65 8.38 2.80 4.20
C TYR A 65 8.15 1.40 3.58
N CYS A 66 8.42 0.34 4.34
CA CYS A 66 8.28 -1.05 3.87
C CYS A 66 6.82 -1.49 3.69
N CYS A 67 5.86 -0.72 4.20
CA CYS A 67 4.42 -0.92 4.06
C CYS A 67 3.69 0.39 4.41
N VAL A 68 2.63 0.73 3.68
CA VAL A 68 1.74 1.84 4.00
C VAL A 68 0.31 1.33 4.16
N LEU A 69 -0.30 1.60 5.31
CA LEU A 69 -1.69 1.27 5.59
C LEU A 69 -2.54 2.53 5.54
N VAL A 70 -3.48 2.58 4.61
CA VAL A 70 -4.41 3.70 4.50
C VAL A 70 -5.69 3.38 5.26
N GLN A 71 -5.98 4.21 6.26
CA GLN A 71 -7.15 4.04 7.10
C GLN A 71 -8.30 4.94 6.64
N ALA A 72 -9.52 4.47 6.87
CA ALA A 72 -10.72 5.21 6.62
C ALA A 72 -10.69 6.53 7.42
N PRO A 73 -10.93 7.68 6.77
CA PRO A 73 -11.07 8.94 7.49
C PRO A 73 -12.23 8.85 8.48
N THR A 74 -12.20 9.64 9.56
CA THR A 74 -13.23 9.58 10.60
C THR A 74 -14.54 10.26 10.17
N SER A 75 -14.48 11.23 9.26
CA SER A 75 -15.66 11.96 8.77
C SER A 75 -16.46 11.17 7.72
N CYS A 76 -17.79 11.25 7.77
CA CYS A 76 -18.66 10.50 6.86
C CYS A 76 -18.52 10.92 5.39
N THR A 77 -18.25 12.20 5.11
CA THR A 77 -18.12 12.73 3.75
C THR A 77 -16.85 12.23 3.07
N GLU A 78 -15.72 12.26 3.80
CA GLU A 78 -14.43 11.80 3.26
C GLU A 78 -14.43 10.27 3.09
N LYS A 79 -15.12 9.52 3.96
CA LYS A 79 -15.29 8.06 3.81
C LYS A 79 -15.90 7.68 2.47
N CYS A 80 -16.91 8.41 2.01
CA CYS A 80 -17.60 8.12 0.76
C CYS A 80 -16.71 8.37 -0.46
N GLU A 81 -15.98 9.49 -0.48
CA GLU A 81 -15.05 9.81 -1.56
C GLU A 81 -13.87 8.82 -1.60
N PHE A 82 -13.31 8.49 -0.44
CA PHE A 82 -12.19 7.55 -0.36
C PHE A 82 -12.59 6.13 -0.79
N ARG A 83 -13.81 5.69 -0.45
CA ARG A 83 -14.35 4.41 -0.93
C ARG A 83 -14.47 4.36 -2.46
N LYS A 84 -14.89 5.45 -3.11
CA LYS A 84 -14.96 5.51 -4.58
C LYS A 84 -13.58 5.40 -5.20
N LEU A 85 -12.60 6.14 -4.66
CA LEU A 85 -11.22 6.09 -5.15
C LEU A 85 -10.62 4.69 -5.00
N ASN A 86 -10.82 4.05 -3.85
CA ASN A 86 -10.40 2.66 -3.65
C ASN A 86 -11.08 1.71 -4.63
N GLN A 87 -12.37 1.90 -4.91
CA GLN A 87 -13.07 1.09 -5.91
C GLN A 87 -12.44 1.23 -7.29
N SER A 88 -12.06 2.45 -7.72
CA SER A 88 -11.36 2.64 -9.00
C SER A 88 -10.03 1.89 -9.07
N ILE A 89 -9.29 1.79 -7.96
CA ILE A 89 -8.05 1.00 -7.89
C ILE A 89 -8.37 -0.49 -8.04
N VAL A 90 -9.39 -0.98 -7.34
CA VAL A 90 -9.86 -2.37 -7.44
C VAL A 90 -10.34 -2.70 -8.85
N ASP A 91 -11.08 -1.80 -9.48
CA ASP A 91 -11.57 -1.96 -10.85
C ASP A 91 -10.41 -2.00 -11.86
N TYR A 92 -9.37 -1.19 -11.65
CA TYR A 92 -8.14 -1.27 -12.43
C TYR A 92 -7.49 -2.66 -12.28
N TYR A 93 -7.31 -3.16 -11.06
CA TYR A 93 -6.78 -4.50 -10.82
C TYR A 93 -7.62 -5.58 -11.51
N ASN A 94 -8.95 -5.54 -11.37
CA ASN A 94 -9.83 -6.54 -11.97
C ASN A 94 -9.91 -6.45 -13.50
N SER A 95 -9.70 -5.26 -14.08
CA SER A 95 -9.78 -5.05 -15.53
C SER A 95 -8.47 -5.37 -16.26
N VAL A 96 -7.32 -5.19 -15.59
CA VAL A 96 -6.01 -5.51 -16.17
C VAL A 96 -5.72 -7.01 -16.07
N PHE A 97 -6.33 -7.73 -15.12
CA PHE A 97 -6.00 -9.14 -14.86
C PHE A 97 -7.23 -10.06 -14.98
N VAL A 98 -7.28 -10.79 -16.09
CA VAL A 98 -8.20 -11.91 -16.32
C VAL A 98 -7.58 -13.25 -15.88
N ASP A 99 -6.24 -13.29 -15.73
CA ASP A 99 -5.48 -14.47 -15.29
C ASP A 99 -4.92 -14.27 -13.87
N TRP A 100 -5.32 -15.18 -12.99
CA TRP A 100 -5.02 -15.23 -11.54
C TRP A 100 -3.54 -15.39 -11.15
N ASP A 101 -2.64 -15.55 -12.12
CA ASP A 101 -1.24 -15.94 -11.90
C ASP A 101 -0.25 -14.76 -11.77
N SER A 102 -0.70 -13.50 -11.92
CA SER A 102 0.19 -12.34 -11.83
C SER A 102 -0.40 -11.23 -10.99
N GLU A 103 0.24 -10.96 -9.85
CA GLU A 103 -0.08 -9.79 -9.02
C GLU A 103 0.61 -8.55 -9.63
N PRO A 104 -0.13 -7.54 -10.09
CA PRO A 104 0.47 -6.34 -10.67
C PRO A 104 1.35 -5.61 -9.68
N ILE A 105 2.48 -5.14 -10.20
CA ILE A 105 3.33 -4.15 -9.55
C ILE A 105 3.08 -2.83 -10.27
N ILE A 106 2.58 -1.83 -9.55
CA ILE A 106 2.39 -0.47 -10.08
C ILE A 106 3.73 0.26 -10.07
N GLU A 107 4.12 0.81 -11.23
CA GLU A 107 5.27 1.70 -11.34
C GLU A 107 4.90 3.10 -10.82
N LEU A 108 5.56 3.53 -9.74
CA LEU A 108 5.33 4.85 -9.17
C LEU A 108 6.09 5.93 -9.96
N PRO A 109 5.53 7.15 -10.01
CA PRO A 109 6.25 8.31 -10.53
C PRO A 109 7.38 8.70 -9.57
N GLY A 110 8.56 8.96 -10.12
CA GLY A 110 9.77 9.29 -9.35
C GLY A 110 11.03 9.07 -10.17
#